data_AF-A0A645HMJ2-F1
#
_entry.id   AF-A0A645HMJ2-F1
#
_cell.length_a   1.000
_cell.length_b   1.000
_cell.length_c   1.000
_cell.angle_alpha   90.00
_cell.angle_beta   90.00
_cell.angle_gamma   90.00
#
_symmetry.space_group_name_H-M   'P 1'
#
loop_
_entity.id
_entity.type
_entity.pdbx_description
1 polymer ?
#
loop_
_entity_poly.entity_id
_entity_poly.type
_entity_poly.pdbx_seq_one_letter_code
_entity_poly.pdbx_strand_id
1 'polypeptide(L)'
;MKIPVQFGALDAAGNWLESPRDEWFVRGTEQRRFAIDAVESAAESRAPDPRGKKGRAQTATAQSAAAPSMPTRILSPVSGTIVALDPDIPPARQRLQFIATDAPDDNVRWLLNGKEQGRGARWSWLPWPGRYKVELVDARGKVLDETAVEVRGAGVRQPAR
;
A
#
# COMPACT_ATOMS: atom_id res chain seq x y z
N MET A 1 -10.22 -24.68 -17.70
CA MET A 1 -9.92 -26.11 -17.47
C MET A 1 -9.20 -26.28 -16.15
N LYS A 2 -9.30 -27.44 -15.51
CA LYS A 2 -8.78 -27.68 -14.16
C LYS A 2 -7.41 -28.38 -14.26
N ILE A 3 -6.38 -27.83 -13.62
CA ILE A 3 -4.99 -28.30 -13.73
C ILE A 3 -4.34 -28.32 -12.35
N PRO A 4 -3.52 -29.35 -12.05
CA PRO A 4 -2.76 -29.39 -10.80
C PRO A 4 -1.70 -28.28 -10.75
N VAL A 5 -1.68 -27.60 -9.61
CA VAL A 5 -0.81 -26.47 -9.31
C VAL A 5 0.07 -26.80 -8.11
N GLN A 6 1.33 -26.36 -8.18
CA GLN A 6 2.30 -26.45 -7.11
C GLN A 6 2.69 -25.06 -6.61
N PHE A 7 2.69 -24.86 -5.28
CA PHE A 7 3.09 -23.62 -4.63
C PHE A 7 4.45 -23.79 -3.94
N GLY A 8 5.44 -23.00 -4.35
CA GLY A 8 6.77 -22.98 -3.79
C GLY A 8 7.62 -24.23 -4.10
N ALA A 9 8.90 -24.13 -3.72
CA ALA A 9 9.79 -25.29 -3.60
C ALA A 9 9.56 -25.98 -2.24
N LEU A 10 10.12 -27.19 -2.06
CA LEU A 10 10.23 -27.78 -0.73
C LEU A 10 11.07 -26.84 0.14
N ASP A 11 10.65 -26.65 1.38
CA ASP A 11 11.49 -26.00 2.37
C ASP A 11 12.72 -26.87 2.71
N ALA A 12 13.62 -26.36 3.54
CA ALA A 12 14.83 -27.07 3.95
C ALA A 12 14.53 -28.37 4.74
N ALA A 13 13.31 -28.53 5.27
CA ALA A 13 12.85 -29.74 5.95
C ALA A 13 12.18 -30.73 4.99
N GLY A 14 12.04 -30.38 3.71
CA GLY A 14 11.41 -31.22 2.70
C GLY A 14 9.88 -31.10 2.65
N ASN A 15 9.29 -30.10 3.31
CA ASN A 15 7.86 -29.87 3.33
C ASN A 15 7.45 -28.89 2.23
N TRP A 16 6.27 -29.12 1.66
CA TRP A 16 5.65 -28.20 0.73
C TRP A 16 5.11 -26.99 1.47
N LEU A 17 5.31 -25.80 0.89
CA LEU A 17 4.68 -24.58 1.39
C LEU A 17 3.15 -24.71 1.40
N GLU A 18 2.60 -25.39 0.40
CA GLU A 18 1.20 -25.81 0.37
C GLU A 18 1.04 -27.14 -0.37
N SER A 19 0.04 -27.93 -0.01
CA SER A 19 -0.26 -29.20 -0.69
C SER A 19 -0.65 -28.97 -2.16
N PRO A 20 -0.17 -29.80 -3.10
CA PRO A 20 -0.60 -29.73 -4.50
C PRO A 20 -2.11 -29.80 -4.62
N ARG A 21 -2.72 -28.84 -5.33
CA ARG A 21 -4.17 -28.78 -5.55
C ARG A 21 -4.50 -28.43 -6.99
N ASP A 22 -5.69 -28.78 -7.41
CA ASP A 22 -6.17 -28.44 -8.74
C ASP A 22 -6.85 -27.07 -8.79
N GLU A 23 -6.43 -26.22 -9.73
CA GLU A 23 -7.00 -24.88 -9.92
C GLU A 23 -7.60 -24.69 -11.32
N TRP A 24 -8.53 -23.74 -11.42
CA TRP A 24 -9.23 -23.42 -12.66
C TRP A 24 -8.50 -22.34 -13.44
N PHE A 25 -8.10 -22.66 -14.68
CA PHE A 25 -7.48 -21.71 -15.59
C PHE A 25 -8.33 -21.41 -16.81
N VAL A 26 -8.19 -20.19 -17.33
CA VAL A 26 -8.62 -19.85 -18.68
C VAL A 26 -7.68 -20.55 -19.67
N ARG A 27 -8.22 -20.99 -20.82
CA ARG A 27 -7.42 -21.70 -21.83
C ARG A 27 -6.30 -20.78 -22.35
N GLY A 28 -5.07 -21.25 -22.28
CA GLY A 28 -3.86 -20.52 -22.69
C GLY A 28 -3.18 -19.72 -21.57
N THR A 29 -3.72 -19.68 -20.36
CA THR A 29 -3.13 -18.96 -19.21
C THR A 29 -2.76 -19.89 -18.06
N GLU A 30 -2.45 -21.15 -18.37
CA GLU A 30 -2.33 -22.18 -17.36
C GLU A 30 -0.97 -22.16 -16.67
N GLN A 31 -0.94 -21.92 -15.36
CA GLN A 31 0.28 -21.89 -14.57
C GLN A 31 0.35 -23.09 -13.65
N ARG A 32 1.35 -23.95 -13.85
CA ARG A 32 1.54 -25.16 -13.03
C ARG A 32 2.34 -24.89 -11.75
N ARG A 33 3.03 -23.75 -11.66
CA ARG A 33 3.92 -23.41 -10.54
C ARG A 33 3.76 -21.95 -10.16
N PHE A 34 3.52 -21.71 -8.87
CA PHE A 34 3.56 -20.38 -8.27
C PHE A 34 4.69 -20.36 -7.24
N ALA A 35 5.67 -19.50 -7.44
CA ALA A 35 6.69 -19.21 -6.44
C ALA A 35 6.47 -17.77 -5.97
N ILE A 36 6.25 -17.60 -4.68
CA ILE A 36 6.52 -16.33 -4.02
C ILE A 36 7.97 -16.41 -3.56
N ASP A 37 8.90 -15.97 -4.40
CA ASP A 37 10.20 -15.55 -3.85
C ASP A 37 9.86 -14.43 -2.89
N ALA A 38 9.98 -14.71 -1.59
CA ALA A 38 9.88 -13.68 -0.58
C ALA A 38 10.83 -12.58 -1.01
N VAL A 39 10.30 -11.41 -1.34
CA VAL A 39 11.10 -10.25 -1.73
C VAL A 39 11.74 -9.67 -0.45
N GLU A 40 12.48 -10.51 0.28
CA GLU A 40 13.55 -10.04 1.13
C GLU A 40 14.66 -9.57 0.19
N SER A 41 14.75 -8.25 0.10
CA SER A 41 15.90 -7.44 -0.31
C SER A 41 16.97 -8.16 -1.14
N ALA A 42 17.04 -7.77 -2.41
CA ALA A 42 18.17 -8.04 -3.28
C ALA A 42 19.53 -7.80 -2.56
N ALA A 43 20.19 -8.87 -2.15
CA ALA A 43 21.62 -8.93 -1.87
C ALA A 43 22.12 -10.38 -1.95
N GLU A 44 23.05 -10.58 -2.88
CA GLU A 44 24.06 -11.64 -2.94
C GLU A 44 23.67 -13.10 -3.26
N SER A 45 23.72 -13.39 -4.56
CA SER A 45 24.66 -14.33 -5.20
C SER A 45 25.24 -15.56 -4.44
N ARG A 46 25.19 -16.67 -5.18
CA ARG A 46 26.23 -17.73 -5.33
C ARG A 46 26.06 -18.99 -4.47
N ALA A 47 26.04 -20.13 -5.18
CA ALA A 47 25.99 -21.49 -4.67
C ALA A 47 27.09 -21.80 -3.63
N PRO A 48 26.82 -22.71 -2.65
CA PRO A 48 27.83 -23.13 -1.69
C PRO A 48 28.70 -24.28 -2.23
N ASP A 49 30.02 -24.11 -2.21
CA ASP A 49 31.00 -25.21 -2.14
C ASP A 49 31.56 -25.28 -0.70
N PRO A 50 31.66 -26.46 -0.07
CA PRO A 50 32.07 -26.58 1.33
C PRO A 50 33.57 -26.84 1.45
N ARG A 51 34.32 -25.89 2.01
CA ARG A 51 35.55 -26.19 2.76
C ARG A 51 35.99 -24.99 3.59
N GLY A 52 36.02 -25.18 4.91
CA GLY A 52 36.14 -24.10 5.89
C GLY A 52 37.54 -23.53 6.10
N LYS A 53 37.60 -22.45 6.90
CA LYS A 53 38.44 -22.32 8.10
C LYS A 53 38.08 -21.05 8.89
N LYS A 54 38.21 -21.23 10.20
CA LYS A 54 38.03 -20.39 11.38
C LYS A 54 38.86 -19.09 11.34
N GLY A 55 38.30 -17.96 11.78
CA GLY A 55 39.12 -16.85 12.33
C GLY A 55 38.56 -15.42 12.24
N ARG A 56 38.28 -14.86 13.42
CA ARG A 56 38.49 -13.47 13.85
C ARG A 56 37.37 -12.43 13.62
N ALA A 57 37.01 -11.83 14.76
CA ALA A 57 36.11 -10.71 14.94
C ALA A 57 36.43 -9.50 14.04
N GLN A 58 35.37 -8.94 13.45
CA GLN A 58 35.34 -7.57 12.95
C GLN A 58 34.00 -6.96 13.37
N THR A 59 34.08 -6.10 14.38
CA THR A 59 33.07 -5.07 14.66
C THR A 59 32.93 -4.20 13.42
N ALA A 60 31.88 -4.46 12.63
CA ALA A 60 31.45 -3.56 11.58
C ALA A 60 30.43 -2.60 12.18
N THR A 61 30.88 -1.38 12.46
CA THR A 61 30.01 -0.22 12.66
C THR A 61 29.27 0.01 11.34
N ALA A 62 28.11 -0.61 11.18
CA ALA A 62 27.21 -0.32 10.07
C ALA A 62 26.63 1.07 10.31
N GLN A 63 27.33 2.09 9.81
CA GLN A 63 26.67 3.33 9.43
C GLN A 63 25.67 2.94 8.33
N SER A 64 24.41 2.71 8.74
CA SER A 64 23.29 2.71 7.81
C SER A 64 23.32 4.05 7.10
N ALA A 65 23.90 4.07 5.90
CA ALA A 65 23.62 5.10 4.93
C ALA A 65 22.10 5.11 4.78
N ALA A 66 21.46 6.16 5.29
CA ALA A 66 20.03 6.34 5.17
C ALA A 66 19.70 6.17 3.68
N ALA A 67 18.94 5.12 3.36
CA ALA A 67 18.34 5.00 2.03
C ALA A 67 17.65 6.34 1.73
N PRO A 68 17.72 6.85 0.49
CA PRO A 68 17.08 8.10 0.15
C PRO A 68 15.62 8.03 0.60
N SER A 69 15.25 8.87 1.57
CA SER A 69 13.89 8.92 2.10
C SER A 69 12.97 9.22 0.92
N MET A 70 12.13 8.25 0.55
CA MET A 70 11.16 8.43 -0.52
C MET A 70 10.29 9.65 -0.20
N PRO A 71 9.94 10.48 -1.20
CA PRO A 71 9.09 11.63 -0.96
C PRO A 71 7.73 11.17 -0.43
N THR A 72 7.25 11.85 0.61
CA THR A 72 5.91 11.63 1.16
C THR A 72 4.86 11.90 0.07
N ARG A 73 4.00 10.91 -0.18
CA ARG A 73 2.95 10.96 -1.21
C ARG A 73 1.66 10.31 -0.73
N ILE A 74 0.55 10.66 -1.36
CA ILE A 74 -0.77 10.08 -1.13
C ILE A 74 -0.80 8.68 -1.75
N LEU A 75 -1.12 7.68 -0.95
CA LEU A 75 -1.29 6.28 -1.36
C LEU A 75 -2.75 5.97 -1.67
N SER A 76 -3.67 6.56 -0.92
CA SER A 76 -5.10 6.40 -1.11
C SER A 76 -5.85 7.66 -0.70
N PRO A 77 -6.91 8.05 -1.42
CA PRO A 77 -7.30 7.55 -2.73
C PRO A 77 -6.36 8.06 -3.84
N VAL A 78 -6.19 7.26 -4.90
CA VAL A 78 -5.46 7.68 -6.10
C VAL A 78 -6.27 8.67 -6.93
N SER A 79 -5.61 9.46 -7.76
CA SER A 79 -6.29 10.46 -8.60
C SER A 79 -7.33 9.80 -9.52
N GLY A 80 -8.51 10.42 -9.62
CA GLY A 80 -9.64 9.89 -10.40
C GLY A 80 -10.51 8.89 -9.64
N THR A 81 -10.24 8.65 -8.35
CA THR A 81 -11.12 7.80 -7.52
C THR A 81 -12.53 8.41 -7.42
N ILE A 82 -13.52 7.58 -7.73
CA ILE A 82 -14.95 7.89 -7.55
C ILE A 82 -15.45 7.12 -6.35
N VAL A 83 -15.95 7.83 -5.35
CA VAL A 83 -16.56 7.27 -4.14
C VAL A 83 -18.07 7.32 -4.28
N ALA A 84 -18.75 6.21 -4.01
CA ALA A 84 -20.21 6.16 -3.98
C ALA A 84 -20.70 6.15 -2.52
N LEU A 85 -21.62 7.05 -2.18
CA LEU A 85 -22.37 7.05 -0.93
C LEU A 85 -23.67 6.27 -1.13
N ASP A 86 -23.85 5.29 -0.26
CA ASP A 86 -24.98 4.37 -0.26
C ASP A 86 -25.92 4.74 0.88
N PRO A 87 -27.22 5.02 0.64
CA PRO A 87 -28.15 5.42 1.69
C PRO A 87 -28.39 4.33 2.75
N ASP A 88 -28.16 3.06 2.44
CA ASP A 88 -28.46 1.94 3.35
C ASP A 88 -27.30 1.64 4.32
N ILE A 89 -26.09 2.15 4.02
CA ILE A 89 -24.92 1.95 4.87
C ILE A 89 -24.90 3.04 5.97
N PRO A 90 -24.73 2.70 7.26
CA PRO A 90 -24.61 3.73 8.29
C PRO A 90 -23.43 4.69 8.04
N PRO A 91 -23.55 6.01 8.28
CA PRO A 91 -22.49 6.99 8.01
C PRO A 91 -21.15 6.67 8.70
N ALA A 92 -21.21 6.05 9.88
CA ALA A 92 -20.02 5.61 10.61
C ALA A 92 -19.20 4.54 9.87
N ARG A 93 -19.77 3.90 8.83
CA ARG A 93 -19.16 2.86 7.99
C ARG A 93 -18.91 3.33 6.54
N GLN A 94 -19.19 4.60 6.25
CA GLN A 94 -18.96 5.23 4.95
C GLN A 94 -17.83 6.28 4.99
N ARG A 95 -16.86 6.11 5.89
CA ARG A 95 -15.73 7.05 6.00
C ARG A 95 -14.67 6.73 4.95
N LEU A 96 -14.25 7.76 4.21
CA LEU A 96 -13.13 7.67 3.28
C LEU A 96 -11.81 7.80 4.06
N GLN A 97 -10.90 6.85 3.83
CA GLN A 97 -9.57 6.87 4.43
C GLN A 97 -8.57 7.50 3.46
N PHE A 98 -7.96 8.59 3.89
CA PHE A 98 -6.77 9.15 3.26
C PHE A 98 -5.53 8.57 3.93
N ILE A 99 -4.58 8.12 3.11
CA ILE A 99 -3.35 7.47 3.57
C ILE A 99 -2.18 8.06 2.80
N ALA A 100 -1.14 8.48 3.50
CA ALA A 100 0.13 8.90 2.95
C ALA A 100 1.23 7.85 3.23
N THR A 101 2.28 7.91 2.42
CA THR A 101 3.53 7.15 2.66
C THR A 101 4.21 7.68 3.91
N ASP A 102 4.80 6.78 4.70
CA ASP A 102 5.54 6.99 5.96
C ASP A 102 5.84 8.48 6.28
N ALA A 103 4.80 9.14 6.80
CA ALA A 103 4.79 10.57 7.07
C ALA A 103 4.80 10.73 8.58
N PRO A 104 5.79 11.42 9.16
CA PRO A 104 5.76 11.72 10.59
C PRO A 104 4.49 12.49 10.94
N ASP A 105 3.76 12.04 11.96
CA ASP A 105 2.42 12.55 12.25
C ASP A 105 2.37 14.06 12.49
N ASP A 106 3.46 14.62 13.02
CA ASP A 106 3.59 16.05 13.32
C ASP A 106 3.94 16.93 12.10
N ASN A 107 4.31 16.32 10.97
CA ASN A 107 4.97 17.03 9.88
C ASN A 107 4.14 17.15 8.60
N VAL A 108 2.95 16.54 8.56
CA VAL A 108 2.04 16.63 7.41
C VAL A 108 0.62 16.99 7.80
N ARG A 109 -0.05 17.73 6.92
CA ARG A 109 -1.45 18.13 7.09
C ARG A 109 -2.22 17.87 5.80
N TRP A 110 -3.47 17.48 5.97
CA TRP A 110 -4.41 17.25 4.88
C TRP A 110 -5.28 18.49 4.70
N LEU A 111 -5.21 19.09 3.52
CA LEU A 111 -6.08 20.18 3.11
C LEU A 111 -7.15 19.61 2.16
N LEU A 112 -8.42 19.89 2.46
CA LEU A 112 -9.55 19.63 1.57
C LEU A 112 -10.06 20.96 1.03
N ASN A 113 -9.91 21.19 -0.28
CA ASN A 113 -10.20 22.46 -0.93
C ASN A 113 -9.52 23.66 -0.22
N GLY A 114 -8.25 23.50 0.17
CA GLY A 114 -7.47 24.53 0.87
C GLY A 114 -7.74 24.67 2.38
N LYS A 115 -8.66 23.90 2.95
CA LYS A 115 -8.94 23.92 4.41
C LYS A 115 -8.33 22.70 5.10
N GLU A 116 -7.59 22.92 6.18
CA GLU A 116 -7.04 21.84 7.01
C GLU A 116 -8.16 21.00 7.65
N GLN A 117 -8.11 19.68 7.45
CA GLN A 117 -9.08 18.74 7.99
C GLN A 117 -8.47 17.62 8.84
N GLY A 118 -7.19 17.34 8.67
CA GLY A 118 -6.51 16.24 9.35
C GLY A 118 -5.00 16.42 9.35
N ARG A 119 -4.32 15.63 10.20
CA ARG A 119 -2.86 15.62 10.34
C ARG A 119 -2.35 14.19 10.36
N GLY A 120 -1.08 14.05 10.04
CA GLY A 120 -0.34 12.81 10.06
C GLY A 120 -0.61 11.87 8.88
N ALA A 121 -0.12 10.65 8.98
CA ALA A 121 -0.09 9.73 7.84
C ALA A 121 -1.47 9.25 7.39
N ARG A 122 -2.48 9.36 8.25
CA ARG A 122 -3.85 8.89 7.99
C ARG A 122 -4.88 9.90 8.45
N TRP A 123 -5.91 10.10 7.62
CA TRP A 123 -7.04 10.93 7.98
C TRP A 123 -8.35 10.29 7.50
N SER A 124 -9.31 10.14 8.42
CA SER A 124 -10.64 9.61 8.10
C SER A 124 -11.64 10.74 7.89
N TRP A 125 -12.15 10.88 6.67
CA TRP A 125 -13.14 11.89 6.31
C TRP A 125 -14.54 11.28 6.19
N LEU A 126 -15.56 12.05 6.58
CA LEU A 126 -16.95 11.72 6.26
C LEU A 126 -17.30 12.42 4.94
N PRO A 127 -17.32 11.71 3.81
CA PRO A 127 -17.52 12.29 2.48
C PRO A 127 -18.94 12.84 2.32
N TRP A 128 -19.03 13.95 1.59
CA TRP A 128 -20.29 14.54 1.14
C TRP A 128 -20.30 14.52 -0.39
N PRO A 129 -21.48 14.45 -1.05
CA PRO A 129 -21.54 14.50 -2.51
C PRO A 129 -20.89 15.76 -3.07
N GLY A 130 -19.99 15.61 -4.04
CA GLY A 130 -19.26 16.72 -4.63
C GLY A 130 -17.89 16.34 -5.17
N ARG A 131 -17.19 17.33 -5.71
CA ARG A 131 -15.80 17.20 -6.18
C ARG A 131 -14.89 17.91 -5.21
N TYR A 132 -13.81 17.24 -4.84
CA TYR A 132 -12.88 17.72 -3.85
C TYR A 132 -11.44 17.57 -4.33
N LYS A 133 -10.66 18.62 -4.11
CA LYS A 133 -9.22 18.62 -4.26
C LYS A 133 -8.62 18.39 -2.88
N VAL A 134 -7.74 17.40 -2.78
CA VAL A 134 -7.09 17.03 -1.53
C VAL A 134 -5.60 17.24 -1.72
N GLU A 135 -5.01 18.06 -0.86
CA GLU A 135 -3.59 18.36 -0.87
C GLU A 135 -2.96 17.85 0.43
N LEU A 136 -1.82 17.20 0.29
CA LEU A 136 -0.96 16.85 1.41
C LEU A 136 0.13 17.91 1.50
N VAL A 137 0.22 18.62 2.63
CA VAL A 137 1.21 19.69 2.82
C VAL A 137 2.15 19.38 3.96
N ASP A 138 3.38 19.87 3.88
CA ASP A 138 4.35 19.80 4.97
C ASP A 138 4.06 20.82 6.09
N ALA A 139 4.84 20.77 7.17
CA ALA A 139 4.73 21.71 8.28
C ALA A 139 4.97 23.19 7.89
N ARG A 140 5.63 23.45 6.76
CA ARG A 140 5.91 24.79 6.22
C ARG A 140 4.83 25.25 5.23
N GLY A 141 3.83 24.42 4.95
CA GLY A 141 2.75 24.70 4.00
C GLY A 141 3.11 24.41 2.54
N LYS A 142 4.23 23.73 2.26
CA LYS A 142 4.59 23.28 0.91
C LYS A 142 3.72 22.08 0.55
N VAL A 143 3.10 22.13 -0.64
CA VAL A 143 2.38 20.97 -1.20
C VAL A 143 3.37 19.87 -1.54
N LEU A 144 3.17 18.71 -0.91
CA LEU A 144 3.94 17.49 -1.12
C LEU A 144 3.31 16.63 -2.23
N ASP A 145 1.98 16.53 -2.23
CA ASP A 145 1.22 15.76 -3.22
C ASP A 145 -0.25 16.23 -3.27
N GLU A 146 -0.95 15.91 -4.36
CA GLU A 146 -2.34 16.29 -4.60
C GLU A 146 -3.14 15.14 -5.25
N THR A 147 -4.40 14.98 -4.84
CA THR A 147 -5.35 14.06 -5.48
C THR A 147 -6.74 14.69 -5.63
N ALA A 148 -7.49 14.24 -6.63
CA ALA A 148 -8.88 14.63 -6.83
C ALA A 148 -9.81 13.47 -6.47
N VAL A 149 -10.85 13.78 -5.70
CA VAL A 149 -11.88 12.83 -5.26
C VAL A 149 -13.24 13.31 -5.73
N GLU A 150 -13.97 12.45 -6.43
CA GLU A 150 -15.38 12.68 -6.75
C GLU A 150 -16.25 11.78 -5.88
N VAL A 151 -17.17 12.37 -5.13
CA VAL A 151 -18.15 11.65 -4.32
C VAL A 151 -19.52 11.75 -4.99
N ARG A 152 -20.08 10.60 -5.34
CA ARG A 152 -21.42 10.41 -5.92
C ARG A 152 -22.34 9.74 -4.90
N GLY A 153 -23.66 9.89 -5.03
CA GLY A 153 -24.62 9.20 -4.16
C GLY A 153 -25.90 10.01 -3.94
N ALA A 154 -26.91 9.36 -3.35
CA ALA A 154 -28.25 9.93 -3.21
C ALA A 154 -28.42 10.65 -1.86
N GLY A 155 -28.72 11.95 -1.91
CA GLY A 155 -29.47 12.63 -0.84
C GLY A 155 -28.72 13.65 0.02
N VAL A 156 -28.22 14.74 -0.57
CA VAL A 156 -28.29 16.05 0.13
C VAL A 156 -29.17 16.94 -0.73
N ARG A 157 -30.42 17.13 -0.31
CA ARG A 157 -31.21 18.28 -0.76
C ARG A 157 -30.37 19.52 -0.46
N GLN A 158 -29.96 20.25 -1.49
CA GLN A 158 -29.34 21.57 -1.29
C GLN A 158 -30.31 22.42 -0.46
N PRO A 159 -29.87 23.13 0.59
CA PRO A 159 -30.71 24.15 1.18
C PRO A 159 -31.07 25.15 0.09
N ALA A 160 -32.37 25.40 -0.09
CA ALA A 160 -32.86 26.37 -1.05
C ALA A 160 -32.17 27.73 -0.78
N ARG A 161 -31.59 28.30 -1.82
CA ARG A 161 -30.97 29.63 -1.79
C ARG A 161 -32.02 30.72 -1.87
#